data_AF-A0A956LVY0-F1
#
_entry.id   AF-A0A956LVY0-F1
#
_cell.length_a   1.000
_cell.length_b   1.000
_cell.length_c   1.000
_cell.angle_alpha   90.00
_cell.angle_beta   90.00
_cell.angle_gamma   90.00
#
_symmetry.space_group_name_H-M   'P 1'
#
loop_
_entity.id
_entity.type
_entity.pdbx_description
1 polymer ?
#
loop_
_entity_poly.entity_id
_entity_poly.type
_entity_poly.pdbx_seq_one_letter_code
_entity_poly.pdbx_strand_id
1 'polypeptide(L)'
;MAALCALPLPSRAAADAELAAIAARPASRTQTQDALLNEWWKQGPNVSAEFVGRAREEALRDPRANEMMELYIQAAIAQGDTTRLERDLASLERAHPDDACFPYYRGLTLMPEEGTKAFQRALALDPDYAPALVAQAGLDLSAQEPALDQARTRLLQAARLDPGNYRTFYLLGQVYRRTGDEDSRLLALRRGVEIEPESPRPRQALLQALQEGASAAQKTGSIQTWAEETATFLEELAADVPGQSSLLYTAARVSMSTGARERSLADLDAALTAGFDDPISLESDGTFASLRQSGQLAPLVERARANRVTSEPALRAELRTERIDLEAPDFTLTRQGGGTVKLSELRGKVVILDFWATWCGPCRKALPVLQTYFENKPENVEVFCVNVFERDGGRSIESFWTQGKFPMPVLLGTNDTAEAYSVRSIPTLFVIGPDGKIGYRHQGFSPYLAEQLRWMSEDLLGL
;
A
#
# COMPACT_ATOMS: atom_id res chain seq x y z
N MET A 1 45.35 -6.62 11.92
CA MET A 1 45.85 -6.78 10.54
C MET A 1 44.84 -7.64 9.80
N ALA A 2 43.77 -7.04 9.29
CA ALA A 2 43.71 -6.44 7.94
C ALA A 2 43.78 -7.53 6.85
N ALA A 3 42.63 -8.13 6.52
CA ALA A 3 42.26 -8.66 5.20
C ALA A 3 40.98 -9.52 5.31
N LEU A 4 39.82 -8.90 5.47
CA LEU A 4 38.50 -9.47 5.09
C LEU A 4 37.47 -8.34 4.83
N CYS A 5 37.94 -7.12 4.55
CA CYS A 5 37.13 -6.02 4.05
C CYS A 5 37.28 -5.95 2.53
N ALA A 6 36.15 -5.78 1.84
CA ALA A 6 36.01 -5.61 0.40
C ALA A 6 36.27 -6.87 -0.44
N LEU A 7 35.30 -7.79 -0.45
CA LEU A 7 34.99 -8.46 -1.72
C LEU A 7 34.44 -7.39 -2.66
N PRO A 8 34.99 -7.21 -3.87
CA PRO A 8 34.43 -6.26 -4.83
C PRO A 8 32.97 -6.66 -5.13
N LEU A 9 32.09 -5.65 -5.18
CA LEU A 9 30.71 -5.84 -5.60
C LEU A 9 30.68 -6.56 -6.97
N PRO A 10 29.77 -7.51 -7.18
CA PRO A 10 29.68 -8.23 -8.45
C PRO A 10 29.51 -7.23 -9.60
N SER A 11 30.19 -7.49 -10.72
CA SER A 11 29.97 -6.72 -11.96
C SER A 11 28.52 -6.93 -12.44
N ARG A 12 28.00 -6.01 -13.25
CA ARG A 12 26.69 -6.14 -13.93
C ARG A 12 26.43 -7.54 -14.50
N ALA A 13 27.44 -8.11 -15.18
CA ALA A 13 27.37 -9.45 -15.76
C ALA A 13 27.19 -10.58 -14.71
N ALA A 14 27.71 -10.40 -13.49
CA ALA A 14 27.55 -11.37 -12.41
C ALA A 14 26.17 -11.26 -11.74
N ALA A 15 25.64 -10.05 -11.56
CA ALA A 15 24.27 -9.85 -11.07
C ALA A 15 23.22 -10.35 -12.08
N ASP A 16 23.43 -10.08 -13.38
CA ASP A 16 22.61 -10.58 -14.47
C ASP A 16 22.62 -12.11 -14.53
N ALA A 17 23.80 -12.74 -14.41
CA ALA A 17 23.91 -14.21 -14.39
C ALA A 17 23.26 -14.82 -13.13
N GLU A 18 23.37 -14.17 -11.98
CA GLU A 18 22.81 -14.65 -10.73
C GLU A 18 21.27 -14.57 -10.70
N LEU A 19 20.68 -13.51 -11.29
CA LEU A 19 19.23 -13.34 -11.39
C LEU A 19 18.62 -14.13 -12.57
N ALA A 20 19.31 -14.25 -13.71
CA ALA A 20 18.83 -14.99 -14.88
C ALA A 20 18.82 -16.52 -14.66
N ALA A 21 19.64 -17.04 -13.75
CA ALA A 21 19.66 -18.47 -13.41
C ALA A 21 18.41 -18.94 -12.63
N ILE A 22 17.58 -18.01 -12.16
CA ILE A 22 16.42 -18.27 -11.30
C ILE A 22 15.17 -18.41 -12.18
N ALA A 23 14.91 -19.62 -12.69
CA ALA A 23 13.76 -19.91 -13.57
C ALA A 23 12.41 -19.71 -12.84
N ALA A 24 11.44 -19.03 -13.48
CA ALA A 24 10.09 -18.87 -12.94
C ALA A 24 9.23 -20.13 -13.15
N ARG A 25 8.49 -20.51 -12.10
CA ARG A 25 7.21 -21.22 -12.22
C ARG A 25 6.19 -20.43 -11.39
N PRO A 26 5.07 -19.96 -11.95
CA PRO A 26 3.99 -19.46 -11.11
C PRO A 26 3.43 -20.62 -10.27
N ALA A 27 3.13 -20.35 -9.00
CA ALA A 27 2.34 -21.26 -8.19
C ALA A 27 0.96 -21.44 -8.84
N SER A 28 0.46 -22.68 -8.94
CA SER A 28 -0.88 -22.94 -9.47
C SER A 28 -1.93 -22.53 -8.43
N ARG A 29 -2.33 -21.26 -8.45
CA ARG A 29 -3.43 -20.76 -7.61
C ARG A 29 -4.77 -21.25 -8.14
N THR A 30 -5.73 -21.46 -7.25
CA THR A 30 -7.13 -21.68 -7.64
C THR A 30 -7.81 -20.34 -7.92
N GLN A 31 -8.89 -20.36 -8.70
CA GLN A 31 -9.71 -19.15 -8.94
C GLN A 31 -10.21 -18.52 -7.63
N THR A 32 -10.46 -19.32 -6.61
CA THR A 32 -10.85 -18.85 -5.27
C THR A 32 -9.72 -18.14 -4.55
N GLN A 33 -8.49 -18.66 -4.62
CA GLN A 33 -7.30 -18.04 -4.04
C GLN A 33 -7.01 -16.70 -4.73
N ASP A 34 -7.06 -16.66 -6.06
CA ASP A 34 -6.89 -15.42 -6.82
C ASP A 34 -7.95 -14.36 -6.45
N ALA A 35 -9.21 -14.77 -6.28
CA ALA A 35 -10.27 -13.85 -5.86
C ALA A 35 -10.00 -13.25 -4.46
N LEU A 36 -9.58 -14.08 -3.50
CA LEU A 36 -9.26 -13.63 -2.14
C LEU A 36 -8.05 -12.68 -2.11
N LEU A 37 -7.00 -12.99 -2.87
CA LEU A 37 -5.81 -12.14 -2.97
C LEU A 37 -6.14 -10.80 -3.64
N ASN A 38 -6.91 -10.82 -4.73
CA ASN A 38 -7.35 -9.60 -5.39
C ASN A 38 -8.22 -8.73 -4.47
N GLU A 39 -9.14 -9.34 -3.71
CA GLU A 39 -9.95 -8.62 -2.73
C GLU A 39 -9.07 -8.01 -1.62
N TRP A 40 -8.05 -8.73 -1.13
CA TRP A 40 -7.06 -8.21 -0.19
C TRP A 40 -6.21 -7.08 -0.77
N TRP A 41 -5.77 -7.17 -2.03
CA TRP A 41 -4.99 -6.10 -2.65
C TRP A 41 -5.79 -4.80 -2.79
N LYS A 42 -7.11 -4.91 -2.96
CA LYS A 42 -8.04 -3.78 -3.04
C LYS A 42 -8.36 -3.20 -1.66
N GLN A 43 -8.84 -4.04 -0.75
CA GLN A 43 -9.38 -3.59 0.54
C GLN A 43 -8.33 -3.51 1.65
N GLY A 44 -7.25 -4.29 1.54
CA GLY A 44 -6.18 -4.41 2.52
C GLY A 44 -6.73 -4.65 3.94
N PRO A 45 -6.32 -3.86 4.95
CA PRO A 45 -6.78 -4.04 6.32
C PRO A 45 -8.29 -3.74 6.54
N ASN A 46 -9.04 -3.34 5.51
CA ASN A 46 -10.48 -3.04 5.60
C ASN A 46 -11.40 -4.23 5.29
N VAL A 47 -10.87 -5.40 4.98
CA VAL A 47 -11.65 -6.60 4.67
C VAL A 47 -12.66 -6.99 5.76
N SER A 48 -13.80 -7.58 5.38
CA SER A 48 -14.87 -7.93 6.33
C SER A 48 -14.54 -9.14 7.22
N ALA A 49 -15.30 -9.32 8.31
CA ALA A 49 -15.23 -10.55 9.12
C ALA A 49 -15.58 -11.82 8.30
N GLU A 50 -16.45 -11.69 7.30
CA GLU A 50 -16.76 -12.77 6.34
C GLU A 50 -15.54 -13.12 5.49
N PHE A 51 -14.81 -12.12 5.00
CA PHE A 51 -13.53 -12.34 4.30
C PHE A 51 -12.55 -13.12 5.18
N VAL A 52 -12.38 -12.73 6.45
CA VAL A 52 -11.51 -13.48 7.39
C VAL A 52 -11.95 -14.94 7.50
N GLY A 53 -13.26 -15.20 7.53
CA GLY A 53 -13.81 -16.56 7.54
C GLY A 53 -13.46 -17.38 6.29
N ARG A 54 -13.62 -16.79 5.11
CA ARG A 54 -13.29 -17.44 3.82
C ARG A 54 -11.78 -17.67 3.68
N ALA A 55 -10.96 -16.66 4.03
CA ALA A 55 -9.50 -16.78 4.02
C ALA A 55 -9.02 -17.86 4.99
N ARG A 56 -9.62 -17.95 6.19
CA ARG A 56 -9.36 -19.01 7.16
C ARG A 56 -9.70 -20.39 6.60
N GLU A 57 -10.87 -20.55 5.99
CA GLU A 57 -11.29 -21.84 5.44
C GLU A 57 -10.30 -22.32 4.37
N GLU A 58 -9.91 -21.43 3.46
CA GLU A 58 -8.93 -21.76 2.42
C GLU A 58 -7.54 -22.05 3.02
N ALA A 59 -7.08 -21.26 3.99
CA ALA A 59 -5.81 -21.47 4.68
C ALA A 59 -5.76 -22.81 5.43
N LEU A 60 -6.88 -23.27 5.99
CA LEU A 60 -6.93 -24.53 6.73
C LEU A 60 -7.12 -25.76 5.84
N ARG A 61 -7.51 -25.59 4.57
CA ARG A 61 -7.54 -26.70 3.58
C ARG A 61 -6.15 -27.17 3.23
N ASP A 62 -5.21 -26.24 3.08
CA ASP A 62 -3.78 -26.53 2.94
C ASP A 62 -2.95 -25.60 3.84
N PRO A 63 -2.72 -25.98 5.11
CA PRO A 63 -1.98 -25.15 6.06
C PRO A 63 -0.52 -24.92 5.72
N ARG A 64 0.03 -25.61 4.70
CA ARG A 64 1.40 -25.40 4.20
C ARG A 64 1.45 -24.43 3.02
N ALA A 65 0.29 -24.09 2.43
CA ALA A 65 0.18 -23.04 1.42
C ALA A 65 0.34 -21.67 2.09
N ASN A 66 1.59 -21.22 2.19
CA ASN A 66 2.00 -19.98 2.86
C ASN A 66 1.14 -18.77 2.50
N GLU A 67 0.87 -18.60 1.21
CA GLU A 67 0.15 -17.43 0.71
C GLU A 67 -1.24 -17.26 1.36
N MET A 68 -2.02 -18.33 1.44
CA MET A 68 -3.36 -18.28 2.03
C MET A 68 -3.30 -18.18 3.56
N MET A 69 -2.33 -18.83 4.20
CA MET A 69 -2.13 -18.70 5.64
C MET A 69 -1.68 -17.29 6.03
N GLU A 70 -0.73 -16.70 5.30
CA GLU A 70 -0.30 -15.31 5.48
C GLU A 70 -1.47 -14.34 5.27
N LEU A 71 -2.31 -14.57 4.25
CA LEU A 71 -3.51 -13.78 4.04
C LEU A 71 -4.47 -13.87 5.23
N TYR A 72 -4.74 -15.08 5.72
CA TYR A 72 -5.58 -15.28 6.90
C TYR A 72 -5.01 -14.57 8.13
N ILE A 73 -3.70 -14.72 8.41
CA ILE A 73 -3.01 -14.05 9.52
C ILE A 73 -3.19 -12.53 9.42
N GLN A 74 -2.90 -11.95 8.25
CA GLN A 74 -2.99 -10.51 8.04
C GLN A 74 -4.44 -10.00 8.20
N ALA A 75 -5.41 -10.72 7.63
CA ALA A 75 -6.82 -10.36 7.71
C ALA A 75 -7.36 -10.48 9.15
N ALA A 76 -6.99 -11.53 9.88
CA ALA A 76 -7.39 -11.72 11.27
C ALA A 76 -6.79 -10.64 12.19
N ILE A 77 -5.51 -10.28 12.02
CA ILE A 77 -4.87 -9.20 12.77
C ILE A 77 -5.52 -7.85 12.47
N ALA A 78 -5.87 -7.61 11.19
CA ALA A 78 -6.55 -6.39 10.76
C ALA A 78 -7.94 -6.26 11.39
N GLN A 79 -8.69 -7.36 11.48
CA GLN A 79 -10.04 -7.41 12.06
C GLN A 79 -10.03 -7.65 13.59
N GLY A 80 -8.87 -7.70 14.23
CA GLY A 80 -8.77 -7.93 15.67
C GLY A 80 -9.14 -9.34 16.12
N ASP A 81 -9.29 -10.29 15.20
CA ASP A 81 -9.64 -11.69 15.46
C ASP A 81 -8.42 -12.54 15.86
N THR A 82 -7.61 -12.00 16.79
CA THR A 82 -6.35 -12.61 17.21
C THR A 82 -6.58 -13.85 18.08
N THR A 83 -7.65 -13.89 18.87
CA THR A 83 -7.93 -15.05 19.74
C THR A 83 -8.23 -16.32 18.95
N ARG A 84 -8.98 -16.22 17.84
CA ARG A 84 -9.24 -17.37 16.96
C ARG A 84 -7.97 -17.78 16.24
N LEU A 85 -7.25 -16.81 15.67
CA LEU A 85 -5.97 -17.04 14.99
C LEU A 85 -4.97 -17.78 15.88
N GLU A 86 -4.77 -17.33 17.12
CA GLU A 86 -3.88 -17.97 18.10
C GLU A 86 -4.26 -19.42 18.36
N ARG A 87 -5.56 -19.71 18.49
CA ARG A 87 -6.05 -21.07 18.72
C ARG A 87 -5.73 -21.98 17.53
N ASP A 88 -5.96 -21.48 16.31
CA ASP A 88 -5.73 -22.25 15.08
C ASP A 88 -4.23 -22.52 14.89
N LEU A 89 -3.37 -21.50 15.01
CA LEU A 89 -1.92 -21.65 14.90
C LEU A 89 -1.36 -22.59 15.97
N ALA A 90 -1.79 -22.46 17.24
CA ALA A 90 -1.35 -23.34 18.32
C ALA A 90 -1.85 -24.79 18.16
N SER A 91 -2.97 -25.00 17.46
CA SER A 91 -3.43 -26.36 17.12
C SER A 91 -2.56 -26.98 16.04
N LEU A 92 -2.24 -26.22 14.99
CA LEU A 92 -1.41 -26.67 13.88
C LEU A 92 0.03 -26.96 14.32
N GLU A 93 0.64 -26.07 15.10
CA GLU A 93 2.00 -26.24 15.63
C GLU A 93 2.10 -27.50 16.51
N ARG A 94 1.10 -27.79 17.34
CA ARG A 94 1.05 -29.02 18.15
C ARG A 94 0.89 -30.28 17.30
N ALA A 95 0.17 -30.20 16.20
CA ALA A 95 -0.01 -31.33 15.28
C ALA A 95 1.24 -31.59 14.42
N HIS A 96 2.06 -30.56 14.21
CA HIS A 96 3.20 -30.58 13.29
C HIS A 96 4.43 -29.87 13.88
N PRO A 97 5.01 -30.37 14.98
CA PRO A 97 6.05 -29.67 15.75
C PRO A 97 7.39 -29.49 15.01
N ASP A 98 7.63 -30.29 13.96
CA ASP A 98 8.88 -30.30 13.19
C ASP A 98 8.76 -29.56 11.84
N ASP A 99 7.60 -28.97 11.54
CA ASP A 99 7.33 -28.27 10.29
C ASP A 99 7.64 -26.77 10.44
N ALA A 100 8.54 -26.25 9.60
CA ALA A 100 9.06 -24.89 9.71
C ALA A 100 7.99 -23.79 9.44
N CYS A 101 6.89 -24.13 8.78
CA CYS A 101 5.85 -23.15 8.45
C CYS A 101 5.15 -22.58 9.68
N PHE A 102 4.92 -23.37 10.73
CA PHE A 102 4.18 -22.94 11.92
C PHE A 102 4.95 -21.96 12.81
N PRO A 103 6.23 -22.17 13.16
CA PRO A 103 7.01 -21.14 13.84
C PRO A 103 7.20 -19.90 12.96
N TYR A 104 7.22 -20.04 11.64
CA TYR A 104 7.18 -18.89 10.73
C TYR A 104 5.88 -18.09 10.87
N TYR A 105 4.71 -18.74 10.77
CA TYR A 105 3.41 -18.09 10.96
C TYR A 105 3.29 -17.44 12.34
N ARG A 106 3.78 -18.10 13.37
CA ARG A 106 3.87 -17.54 14.72
C ARG A 106 4.66 -16.23 14.72
N GLY A 107 5.82 -16.21 14.07
CA GLY A 107 6.66 -15.02 13.99
C GLY A 107 5.95 -13.82 13.36
N LEU A 108 5.05 -14.03 12.42
CA LEU A 108 4.24 -12.96 11.79
C LEU A 108 3.23 -12.31 12.74
N THR A 109 2.84 -13.01 13.82
CA THR A 109 1.85 -12.52 14.80
C THR A 109 2.47 -11.75 15.98
N LEU A 110 3.80 -11.81 16.11
CA LEU A 110 4.52 -11.35 17.30
C LEU A 110 5.20 -10.00 17.08
N MET A 111 5.56 -9.35 18.19
CA MET A 111 6.43 -8.18 18.16
C MET A 111 7.83 -8.55 17.59
N PRO A 112 8.60 -7.59 17.04
CA PRO A 112 9.80 -7.89 16.27
C PRO A 112 10.85 -8.78 16.97
N GLU A 113 11.07 -8.62 18.27
CA GLU A 113 12.05 -9.42 19.02
C GLU A 113 11.62 -10.88 19.17
N GLU A 114 10.36 -11.12 19.55
CA GLU A 114 9.80 -12.47 19.65
C GLU A 114 9.59 -13.10 18.26
N GLY A 115 9.21 -12.29 17.27
CA GLY A 115 9.11 -12.68 15.87
C GLY A 115 10.45 -13.17 15.32
N THR A 116 11.55 -12.46 15.63
CA THR A 116 12.92 -12.88 15.28
C THR A 116 13.23 -14.28 15.81
N LYS A 117 12.90 -14.57 17.08
CA LYS A 117 13.14 -15.89 17.67
C LYS A 117 12.32 -16.97 16.97
N ALA A 118 11.08 -16.67 16.60
CA ALA A 118 10.20 -17.59 15.89
C ALA A 118 10.71 -17.88 14.46
N PHE A 119 11.16 -16.87 13.71
CA PHE A 119 11.78 -17.07 12.40
C PHE A 119 13.10 -17.84 12.49
N GLN A 120 13.93 -17.57 13.49
CA GLN A 120 15.15 -18.36 13.75
C GLN A 120 14.83 -19.81 14.08
N ARG A 121 13.73 -20.07 14.80
CA ARG A 121 13.26 -21.43 15.06
C ARG A 121 12.81 -22.13 13.77
N ALA A 122 12.08 -21.43 12.88
CA ALA A 122 11.72 -21.96 11.56
C ALA A 122 12.96 -22.34 10.75
N LEU A 123 13.97 -21.45 10.69
CA LEU A 123 15.23 -21.71 10.00
C LEU A 123 16.11 -22.78 10.64
N ALA A 124 15.93 -23.05 11.94
CA ALA A 124 16.60 -24.16 12.61
C ALA A 124 15.96 -25.52 12.27
N LEU A 125 14.67 -25.54 11.94
CA LEU A 125 13.96 -26.73 11.46
C LEU A 125 14.23 -26.96 9.98
N ASP A 126 14.19 -25.89 9.18
CA ASP A 126 14.48 -25.90 7.74
C ASP A 126 15.29 -24.65 7.35
N PRO A 127 16.62 -24.76 7.20
CA PRO A 127 17.49 -23.65 6.78
C PRO A 127 17.18 -23.07 5.39
N ASP A 128 16.46 -23.81 4.54
CA ASP A 128 16.05 -23.43 3.20
C ASP A 128 14.57 -23.01 3.15
N TYR A 129 13.97 -22.70 4.30
CA TYR A 129 12.60 -22.19 4.36
C TYR A 129 12.52 -20.73 3.89
N ALA A 130 12.33 -20.54 2.57
CA ALA A 130 12.29 -19.25 1.89
C ALA A 130 11.46 -18.15 2.61
N PRO A 131 10.20 -18.42 3.05
CA PRO A 131 9.41 -17.39 3.73
C PRO A 131 10.06 -16.84 5.00
N ALA A 132 10.70 -17.70 5.81
CA ALA A 132 11.41 -17.27 7.02
C ALA A 132 12.70 -16.51 6.68
N LEU A 133 13.42 -16.89 5.62
CA LEU A 133 14.56 -16.11 5.12
C LEU A 133 14.14 -14.69 4.74
N VAL A 134 13.04 -14.54 4.00
CA VAL A 134 12.48 -13.24 3.59
C VAL A 134 12.02 -12.42 4.79
N ALA A 135 11.30 -13.02 5.74
CA ALA A 135 10.81 -12.32 6.93
C ALA A 135 11.95 -11.86 7.83
N GLN A 136 12.95 -12.71 8.07
CA GLN A 136 14.14 -12.35 8.84
C GLN A 136 14.92 -11.20 8.16
N ALA A 137 15.11 -11.25 6.84
CA ALA A 137 15.74 -10.17 6.10
C ALA A 137 14.96 -8.85 6.19
N GLY A 138 13.62 -8.91 6.22
CA GLY A 138 12.78 -7.75 6.48
C GLY A 138 13.04 -7.12 7.86
N LEU A 139 13.19 -7.95 8.89
CA LEU A 139 13.56 -7.47 10.23
C LEU A 139 14.96 -6.86 10.27
N ASP A 140 15.94 -7.52 9.64
CA ASP A 140 17.32 -7.03 9.52
C ASP A 140 17.38 -5.65 8.86
N LEU A 141 16.51 -5.39 7.88
CA LEU A 141 16.38 -4.08 7.21
C LEU A 141 15.71 -3.01 8.08
N SER A 142 14.79 -3.42 8.95
CA SER A 142 14.01 -2.53 9.81
C SER A 142 14.69 -2.15 11.12
N ALA A 143 15.75 -2.87 11.50
CA ALA A 143 16.51 -2.63 12.72
C ALA A 143 17.12 -1.22 12.75
N GLN A 144 17.35 -0.71 13.96
CA GLN A 144 18.00 0.59 14.18
C GLN A 144 19.37 0.66 13.49
N GLU A 145 20.12 -0.45 13.54
CA GLU A 145 21.35 -0.67 12.78
C GLU A 145 21.12 -1.81 11.78
N PRO A 146 20.86 -1.50 10.49
CA PRO A 146 20.47 -2.51 9.52
C PRO A 146 21.62 -3.48 9.16
N ALA A 147 21.37 -4.78 9.26
CA ALA A 147 22.33 -5.82 8.88
C ALA A 147 22.27 -6.14 7.37
N LEU A 148 22.63 -5.16 6.53
CA LEU A 148 22.42 -5.20 5.07
C LEU A 148 23.03 -6.43 4.38
N ASP A 149 24.23 -6.86 4.78
CA ASP A 149 24.88 -8.03 4.19
C ASP A 149 24.14 -9.33 4.51
N GLN A 150 23.68 -9.49 5.76
CA GLN A 150 22.92 -10.68 6.16
C GLN A 150 21.55 -10.71 5.47
N ALA A 151 20.89 -9.55 5.40
CA ALA A 151 19.63 -9.40 4.66
C ALA A 151 19.82 -9.78 3.19
N ARG A 152 20.89 -9.29 2.53
CA ARG A 152 21.23 -9.65 1.15
C ARG A 152 21.41 -11.15 0.98
N THR A 153 22.23 -11.78 1.82
CA THR A 153 22.51 -13.23 1.73
C THR A 153 21.23 -14.04 1.86
N ARG A 154 20.38 -13.74 2.86
CA ARG A 154 19.10 -14.42 3.06
C ARG A 154 18.17 -14.24 1.87
N LEU A 155 18.07 -13.03 1.32
CA LEU A 155 17.20 -12.75 0.19
C LEU A 155 17.69 -13.39 -1.11
N LEU A 156 19.00 -13.46 -1.36
CA LEU A 156 19.54 -14.18 -2.52
C LEU A 156 19.31 -15.69 -2.41
N GLN A 157 19.45 -16.26 -1.21
CA GLN A 157 19.08 -17.65 -0.96
C GLN A 157 17.58 -17.86 -1.20
N ALA A 158 16.73 -17.02 -0.62
CA ALA A 158 15.28 -17.08 -0.80
C ALA A 158 14.87 -16.93 -2.28
N ALA A 159 15.54 -16.07 -3.05
CA ALA A 159 15.26 -15.89 -4.47
C ALA A 159 15.54 -17.16 -5.28
N ARG A 160 16.60 -17.92 -4.93
CA ARG A 160 16.92 -19.20 -5.58
C ARG A 160 15.90 -20.30 -5.23
N LEU A 161 15.38 -20.28 -4.01
CA LEU A 161 14.42 -21.25 -3.50
C LEU A 161 13.01 -20.97 -4.00
N ASP A 162 12.61 -19.69 -4.06
CA ASP A 162 11.31 -19.23 -4.52
C ASP A 162 11.46 -18.06 -5.53
N PRO A 163 11.72 -18.40 -6.80
CA PRO A 163 11.80 -17.46 -7.92
C PRO A 163 10.58 -16.55 -8.12
N GLY A 164 9.41 -17.03 -7.67
CA GLY A 164 8.11 -16.41 -7.91
C GLY A 164 7.71 -15.43 -6.81
N ASN A 165 8.59 -15.17 -5.85
CA ASN A 165 8.29 -14.29 -4.73
C ASN A 165 8.69 -12.84 -5.01
N TYR A 166 7.77 -12.04 -5.54
CA TYR A 166 8.04 -10.64 -5.86
C TYR A 166 8.52 -9.82 -4.64
N ARG A 167 8.12 -10.20 -3.40
CA ARG A 167 8.52 -9.52 -2.15
C ARG A 167 10.02 -9.68 -1.91
N THR A 168 10.60 -10.83 -2.23
CA THR A 168 12.05 -11.06 -2.16
C THR A 168 12.80 -10.03 -3.00
N PHE A 169 12.37 -9.85 -4.25
CA PHE A 169 12.99 -8.91 -5.18
C PHE A 169 12.76 -7.44 -4.79
N TYR A 170 11.59 -7.10 -4.28
CA TYR A 170 11.34 -5.78 -3.69
C TYR A 170 12.30 -5.47 -2.53
N LEU A 171 12.50 -6.42 -1.60
CA LEU A 171 13.41 -6.24 -0.47
C LEU A 171 14.87 -6.20 -0.90
N LEU A 172 15.28 -6.99 -1.91
CA LEU A 172 16.60 -6.85 -2.53
C LEU A 172 16.81 -5.44 -3.08
N GLY A 173 15.82 -4.87 -3.77
CA GLY A 173 15.83 -3.47 -4.18
C GLY A 173 16.07 -2.50 -3.03
N GLN A 174 15.46 -2.73 -1.86
CA GLN A 174 15.69 -1.90 -0.67
C GLN A 174 17.09 -2.07 -0.07
N VAL A 175 17.64 -3.28 -0.06
CA VAL A 175 19.03 -3.53 0.34
C VAL A 175 19.97 -2.75 -0.57
N TYR A 176 19.83 -2.94 -1.88
CA TYR A 176 20.72 -2.33 -2.87
C TYR A 176 20.65 -0.81 -2.89
N ARG A 177 19.47 -0.23 -2.66
CA ARG A 177 19.31 1.21 -2.44
C ARG A 177 20.14 1.71 -1.26
N ARG A 178 20.21 0.95 -0.16
CA ARG A 178 20.98 1.33 1.04
C ARG A 178 22.47 1.08 0.90
N THR A 179 22.87 0.10 0.09
CA THR A 179 24.30 -0.16 -0.22
C THR A 179 24.84 0.71 -1.37
N GLY A 180 23.96 1.43 -2.09
CA GLY A 180 24.33 2.28 -3.22
C GLY A 180 24.60 1.50 -4.52
N ASP A 181 24.13 0.25 -4.61
CA ASP A 181 24.27 -0.59 -5.80
C ASP A 181 23.05 -0.40 -6.71
N GLU A 182 23.08 0.67 -7.51
CA GLU A 182 21.92 1.08 -8.30
C GLU A 182 21.59 0.06 -9.40
N ASP A 183 22.59 -0.56 -10.05
CA ASP A 183 22.36 -1.56 -11.09
C ASP A 183 21.60 -2.78 -10.53
N SER A 184 22.05 -3.32 -9.40
CA SER A 184 21.40 -4.48 -8.77
C SER A 184 20.03 -4.13 -8.19
N ARG A 185 19.87 -2.90 -7.67
CA ARG A 185 18.56 -2.38 -7.21
C ARG A 185 17.55 -2.42 -8.35
N LEU A 186 17.93 -1.87 -9.49
CA LEU A 186 17.10 -1.72 -10.67
C LEU A 186 16.69 -3.07 -11.28
N LEU A 187 17.64 -4.00 -11.41
CA LEU A 187 17.38 -5.38 -11.84
C LEU A 187 16.42 -6.12 -10.90
N ALA A 188 16.65 -6.05 -9.58
CA ALA A 188 15.77 -6.67 -8.61
C ALA A 188 14.36 -6.10 -8.68
N LEU A 189 14.21 -4.78 -8.73
CA LEU A 189 12.88 -4.15 -8.79
C LEU A 189 12.13 -4.47 -10.08
N ARG A 190 12.82 -4.51 -11.23
CA ARG A 190 12.24 -4.98 -12.51
C ARG A 190 11.72 -6.41 -12.37
N ARG A 191 12.52 -7.31 -11.80
CA ARG A 191 12.10 -8.70 -11.57
C ARG A 191 10.86 -8.80 -10.68
N GLY A 192 10.76 -7.95 -9.64
CA GLY A 192 9.56 -7.86 -8.82
C GLY A 192 8.31 -7.44 -9.61
N VAL A 193 8.44 -6.52 -10.56
CA VAL A 193 7.35 -6.09 -11.45
C VAL A 193 6.99 -7.18 -12.47
N GLU A 194 7.96 -7.92 -13.01
CA GLU A 194 7.71 -9.06 -13.90
C GLU A 194 6.86 -10.15 -13.24
N ILE A 195 7.15 -10.43 -11.96
CA ILE A 195 6.49 -11.50 -11.20
C ILE A 195 5.06 -11.09 -10.82
N GLU A 196 4.88 -9.88 -10.29
CA GLU A 196 3.57 -9.39 -9.84
C GLU A 196 3.33 -7.96 -10.37
N PRO A 197 2.94 -7.82 -11.65
CA PRO A 197 2.76 -6.53 -12.31
C PRO A 197 1.75 -5.60 -11.64
N GLU A 198 0.73 -6.17 -10.99
CA GLU A 198 -0.33 -5.42 -10.33
C GLU A 198 0.10 -4.86 -8.96
N SER A 199 1.18 -5.38 -8.37
CA SER A 199 1.61 -4.91 -7.06
C SER A 199 2.16 -3.47 -7.14
N PRO A 200 1.62 -2.52 -6.36
CA PRO A 200 2.11 -1.14 -6.39
C PRO A 200 3.51 -1.00 -5.78
N ARG A 201 3.92 -1.92 -4.89
CA ARG A 201 5.19 -1.83 -4.14
C ARG A 201 6.43 -1.89 -5.03
N PRO A 202 6.66 -2.96 -5.83
CA PRO A 202 7.82 -3.01 -6.72
C PRO A 202 7.75 -1.92 -7.80
N ARG A 203 6.56 -1.60 -8.32
CA ARG A 203 6.36 -0.54 -9.32
C ARG A 203 6.79 0.84 -8.81
N GLN A 204 6.31 1.24 -7.64
CA GLN A 204 6.67 2.52 -7.04
C GLN A 204 8.17 2.59 -6.68
N ALA A 205 8.73 1.51 -6.16
CA ALA A 205 10.15 1.46 -5.84
C ALA A 205 11.03 1.53 -7.10
N LEU A 206 10.64 0.85 -8.18
CA LEU A 206 11.32 0.90 -9.48
C LEU A 206 11.32 2.31 -10.06
N LEU A 207 10.15 2.96 -10.07
CA LEU A 207 10.01 4.34 -10.48
C LEU A 207 10.87 5.29 -9.64
N GLN A 208 10.85 5.14 -8.31
CA GLN A 208 11.68 5.96 -7.42
C GLN A 208 13.16 5.78 -7.74
N ALA A 209 13.59 4.55 -8.00
CA ALA A 209 14.96 4.23 -8.41
C ALA A 209 15.35 4.92 -9.72
N LEU A 210 14.47 4.88 -10.71
CA LEU A 210 14.66 5.58 -11.98
C LEU A 210 14.75 7.09 -11.81
N GLN A 211 13.92 7.69 -10.97
CA GLN A 211 13.94 9.13 -10.70
C GLN A 211 15.24 9.56 -9.99
N GLU A 212 15.66 8.80 -8.97
CA GLU A 212 16.91 9.03 -8.25
C GLU A 212 18.12 8.83 -9.18
N GLY A 213 18.12 7.75 -9.95
CA GLY A 213 19.12 7.42 -10.96
C GLY A 213 19.23 8.49 -12.05
N ALA A 214 18.11 8.94 -12.63
CA ALA A 214 18.08 9.99 -13.64
C ALA A 214 18.66 11.33 -13.13
N SER A 215 18.40 11.67 -11.86
CA SER A 215 18.96 12.86 -11.22
C SER A 215 20.49 12.78 -11.01
N ALA A 216 21.01 11.56 -10.78
CA ALA A 216 22.45 11.30 -10.71
C ALA A 216 23.11 11.16 -12.11
N ALA A 217 22.36 10.69 -13.10
CA ALA A 217 22.78 10.35 -14.46
C ALA A 217 23.02 11.54 -15.38
N GLN A 218 22.65 12.77 -15.01
CA GLN A 218 23.14 13.98 -15.68
C GLN A 218 24.69 14.05 -15.71
N LYS A 219 25.39 13.10 -15.05
CA LYS A 219 26.85 12.95 -15.04
C LYS A 219 27.39 11.68 -15.71
N THR A 220 26.58 10.67 -16.07
CA THR A 220 27.06 9.38 -16.63
C THR A 220 26.02 8.69 -17.53
N GLY A 221 26.40 8.34 -18.77
CA GLY A 221 25.49 7.82 -19.82
C GLY A 221 24.92 6.40 -19.66
N SER A 222 25.33 5.61 -18.65
CA SER A 222 24.87 4.21 -18.47
C SER A 222 23.40 4.09 -18.06
N ILE A 223 22.88 5.07 -17.32
CA ILE A 223 21.51 5.03 -16.78
C ILE A 223 20.46 5.38 -17.85
N GLN A 224 20.83 6.15 -18.87
CA GLN A 224 19.92 6.56 -19.94
C GLN A 224 19.47 5.35 -20.79
N THR A 225 20.40 4.46 -21.14
CA THR A 225 20.09 3.19 -21.83
C THR A 225 19.20 2.29 -20.98
N TRP A 226 19.41 2.24 -19.67
CA TRP A 226 18.63 1.39 -18.77
C TRP A 226 17.18 1.87 -18.60
N ALA A 227 16.97 3.17 -18.52
CA ALA A 227 15.62 3.73 -18.46
C ALA A 227 14.86 3.52 -19.77
N GLU A 228 15.54 3.61 -20.92
CA GLU A 228 14.96 3.28 -22.22
C GLU A 228 14.57 1.80 -22.32
N GLU A 229 15.43 0.89 -21.87
CA GLU A 229 15.13 -0.55 -21.75
C GLU A 229 13.96 -0.82 -20.80
N THR A 230 13.88 -0.08 -19.69
CA THR A 230 12.82 -0.24 -18.70
C THR A 230 11.49 0.28 -19.18
N ALA A 231 11.46 1.43 -19.88
CA ALA A 231 10.25 1.93 -20.53
C ALA A 231 9.73 0.91 -21.56
N THR A 232 10.62 0.36 -22.41
CA THR A 232 10.24 -0.69 -23.37
C THR A 232 9.70 -1.93 -22.68
N PHE A 233 10.35 -2.38 -21.61
CA PHE A 233 9.90 -3.53 -20.82
C PHE A 233 8.48 -3.31 -20.23
N LEU A 234 8.20 -2.12 -19.70
CA LEU A 234 6.87 -1.79 -19.17
C LEU A 234 5.80 -1.72 -20.27
N GLU A 235 6.16 -1.24 -21.46
CA GLU A 235 5.27 -1.24 -22.64
C GLU A 235 4.95 -2.67 -23.11
N GLU A 236 5.97 -3.53 -23.21
CA GLU A 236 5.81 -4.96 -23.56
C GLU A 236 4.91 -5.67 -22.55
N LEU A 237 5.15 -5.45 -21.26
CA LEU A 237 4.33 -6.03 -20.19
C LEU A 237 2.87 -5.54 -20.24
N ALA A 238 2.66 -4.26 -20.56
CA ALA A 238 1.33 -3.69 -20.70
C ALA A 238 0.57 -4.20 -21.93
N ALA A 239 1.27 -4.61 -22.98
CA ALA A 239 0.67 -5.21 -24.17
C ALA A 239 0.13 -6.63 -23.88
N ASP A 240 0.79 -7.37 -23.00
CA ASP A 240 0.43 -8.76 -22.67
C ASP A 240 -0.68 -8.85 -21.60
N VAL A 241 -0.91 -7.80 -20.82
CA VAL A 241 -1.93 -7.78 -19.76
C VAL A 241 -2.97 -6.67 -19.98
N PRO A 242 -4.20 -7.00 -20.41
CA PRO A 242 -5.26 -6.01 -20.62
C PRO A 242 -5.57 -5.21 -19.36
N GLY A 243 -5.74 -3.89 -19.50
CA GLY A 243 -6.12 -2.99 -18.39
C GLY A 243 -4.96 -2.34 -17.63
N GLN A 244 -3.71 -2.59 -18.02
CA GLN A 244 -2.53 -2.04 -17.33
C GLN A 244 -2.12 -0.63 -17.79
N SER A 245 -3.09 0.28 -17.87
CA SER A 245 -2.87 1.69 -18.20
C SER A 245 -1.88 2.39 -17.24
N SER A 246 -1.79 1.91 -15.99
CA SER A 246 -0.83 2.39 -14.99
C SER A 246 0.63 2.02 -15.30
N LEU A 247 0.88 0.91 -16.01
CA LEU A 247 2.24 0.56 -16.46
C LEU A 247 2.71 1.52 -17.55
N LEU A 248 1.84 1.81 -18.52
CA LEU A 248 2.12 2.79 -19.59
C LEU A 248 2.32 4.20 -19.02
N TYR A 249 1.52 4.59 -18.03
CA TYR A 249 1.76 5.83 -17.29
C TYR A 249 3.13 5.81 -16.57
N THR A 250 3.53 4.67 -16.01
CA THR A 250 4.85 4.53 -15.39
C THR A 250 5.97 4.62 -16.44
N ALA A 251 5.83 3.97 -17.60
CA ALA A 251 6.76 4.08 -18.73
C ALA A 251 6.92 5.54 -19.16
N ALA A 252 5.82 6.28 -19.28
CA ALA A 252 5.85 7.70 -19.61
C ALA A 252 6.68 8.54 -18.64
N ARG A 253 6.58 8.25 -17.34
CA ARG A 253 7.36 8.94 -16.30
C ARG A 253 8.84 8.63 -16.42
N VAL A 254 9.18 7.37 -16.70
CA VAL A 254 10.55 6.93 -16.93
C VAL A 254 11.13 7.66 -18.15
N SER A 255 10.45 7.62 -19.29
CA SER A 255 10.81 8.33 -20.52
C SER A 255 11.02 9.83 -20.29
N MET A 256 10.15 10.48 -19.50
CA MET A 256 10.31 11.90 -19.17
C MET A 256 11.55 12.17 -18.30
N SER A 257 11.78 11.31 -17.29
CA SER A 257 12.89 11.49 -16.35
C SER A 257 14.26 11.44 -17.02
N THR A 258 14.37 10.74 -18.15
CA THR A 258 15.61 10.63 -18.94
C THR A 258 15.70 11.60 -20.11
N GLY A 259 14.75 12.52 -20.24
CA GLY A 259 14.73 13.53 -21.30
C GLY A 259 14.15 13.03 -22.63
N ALA A 260 13.67 11.79 -22.72
CA ALA A 260 12.98 11.24 -23.89
C ALA A 260 11.53 11.78 -24.00
N ARG A 261 11.41 13.09 -24.24
CA ARG A 261 10.14 13.84 -24.20
C ARG A 261 9.10 13.30 -25.19
N GLU A 262 9.49 13.03 -26.43
CA GLU A 262 8.56 12.54 -27.47
C GLU A 262 8.03 11.16 -27.13
N ARG A 263 8.90 10.28 -26.65
CA ARG A 263 8.53 8.95 -26.16
C ARG A 263 7.56 9.05 -24.98
N SER A 264 7.87 9.89 -24.00
CA SER A 264 6.98 10.13 -22.85
C SER A 264 5.57 10.56 -23.26
N LEU A 265 5.45 11.42 -24.29
CA LEU A 265 4.14 11.83 -24.81
C LEU A 265 3.41 10.67 -25.50
N ALA A 266 4.11 9.81 -26.24
CA ALA A 266 3.54 8.60 -26.83
C ALA A 266 3.06 7.61 -25.77
N ASP A 267 3.85 7.41 -24.71
CA ASP A 267 3.49 6.53 -23.58
C ASP A 267 2.26 7.06 -22.82
N LEU A 268 2.16 8.39 -22.62
CA LEU A 268 0.96 9.01 -22.04
C LEU A 268 -0.26 8.81 -22.94
N ASP A 269 -0.10 8.96 -24.25
CA ASP A 269 -1.18 8.73 -25.22
C ASP A 269 -1.67 7.27 -25.19
N ALA A 270 -0.73 6.33 -25.14
CA ALA A 270 -1.01 4.90 -25.01
C ALA A 270 -1.72 4.59 -23.68
N ALA A 271 -1.24 5.15 -22.57
CA ALA A 271 -1.87 5.00 -21.25
C ALA A 271 -3.33 5.48 -21.28
N LEU A 272 -3.59 6.66 -21.82
CA LEU A 272 -4.94 7.23 -21.95
C LEU A 272 -5.82 6.39 -22.86
N THR A 273 -5.28 5.87 -23.97
CA THR A 273 -6.01 4.97 -24.87
C THR A 273 -6.35 3.64 -24.20
N ALA A 274 -5.48 3.15 -23.32
CA ALA A 274 -5.70 1.98 -22.48
C ALA A 274 -6.62 2.26 -21.27
N GLY A 275 -7.19 3.47 -21.15
CA GLY A 275 -8.15 3.82 -20.11
C GLY A 275 -7.54 4.39 -18.83
N PHE A 276 -6.30 4.92 -18.85
CA PHE A 276 -5.74 5.65 -17.72
C PHE A 276 -6.67 6.81 -17.35
N ASP A 277 -7.12 6.84 -16.10
CA ASP A 277 -8.23 7.68 -15.67
C ASP A 277 -7.88 8.51 -14.42
N ASP A 278 -6.60 8.72 -14.11
CA ASP A 278 -6.15 9.51 -12.95
C ASP A 278 -5.65 10.92 -13.35
N PRO A 279 -6.55 11.88 -13.64
CA PRO A 279 -6.16 13.24 -14.02
C PRO A 279 -5.43 13.98 -12.91
N ILE A 280 -5.75 13.74 -11.63
CA ILE A 280 -5.12 14.45 -10.51
C ILE A 280 -3.63 14.07 -10.41
N SER A 281 -3.31 12.77 -10.48
CA SER A 281 -1.91 12.32 -10.48
C SER A 281 -1.18 12.82 -11.71
N LEU A 282 -1.77 12.73 -12.90
CA LEU A 282 -1.15 13.24 -14.14
C LEU A 282 -0.86 14.74 -14.05
N GLU A 283 -1.83 15.53 -13.58
CA GLU A 283 -1.72 16.98 -13.49
C GLU A 283 -0.72 17.42 -12.42
N SER A 284 -0.60 16.70 -11.30
CA SER A 284 0.26 17.07 -10.16
C SER A 284 1.66 16.46 -10.20
N ASP A 285 1.91 15.46 -11.06
CA ASP A 285 3.21 14.78 -11.12
C ASP A 285 4.34 15.75 -11.49
N GLY A 286 5.34 15.85 -10.60
CA GLY A 286 6.52 16.70 -10.79
C GLY A 286 7.35 16.27 -12.00
N THR A 287 7.32 14.99 -12.38
CA THR A 287 8.03 14.46 -13.55
C THR A 287 7.61 15.19 -14.83
N PHE A 288 6.33 15.54 -14.98
CA PHE A 288 5.79 16.19 -16.18
C PHE A 288 5.76 17.72 -16.09
N ALA A 289 6.49 18.34 -15.14
CA ALA A 289 6.47 19.79 -14.94
C ALA A 289 6.81 20.58 -16.24
N SER A 290 7.73 20.08 -17.06
CA SER A 290 8.09 20.72 -18.33
C SER A 290 7.00 20.61 -19.41
N LEU A 291 6.22 19.52 -19.42
CA LEU A 291 5.03 19.38 -20.28
C LEU A 291 3.94 20.35 -19.84
N ARG A 292 3.72 20.44 -18.51
CA ARG A 292 2.74 21.36 -17.91
C ARG A 292 3.04 22.82 -18.29
N GLN A 293 4.29 23.25 -18.13
CA GLN A 293 4.72 24.62 -18.47
C GLN A 293 4.56 24.93 -19.97
N SER A 294 4.79 23.95 -20.84
CA SER A 294 4.61 24.12 -22.30
C SER A 294 3.15 24.04 -22.78
N GLY A 295 2.20 23.74 -21.88
CA GLY A 295 0.79 23.51 -22.23
C GLY A 295 0.47 22.15 -22.86
N GLN A 296 1.48 21.33 -23.18
CA GLN A 296 1.29 20.01 -23.81
C GLN A 296 0.59 18.98 -22.90
N LEU A 297 0.65 19.17 -21.57
CA LEU A 297 0.00 18.26 -20.62
C LEU A 297 -1.52 18.48 -20.52
N ALA A 298 -2.01 19.70 -20.76
CA ALA A 298 -3.43 20.05 -20.60
C ALA A 298 -4.40 19.16 -21.40
N PRO A 299 -4.22 18.91 -22.71
CA PRO A 299 -5.13 18.04 -23.46
C PRO A 299 -5.10 16.58 -22.98
N LEU A 300 -3.97 16.12 -22.43
CA LEU A 300 -3.83 14.77 -21.87
C LEU A 300 -4.59 14.64 -20.54
N VAL A 301 -4.55 15.68 -19.70
CA VAL A 301 -5.34 15.75 -18.46
C VAL A 301 -6.83 15.74 -18.77
N GLU A 302 -7.30 16.49 -19.77
CA GLU A 302 -8.72 16.48 -20.15
C GLU A 302 -9.18 15.11 -20.67
N ARG A 303 -8.33 14.38 -21.38
CA ARG A 303 -8.61 12.99 -21.75
C ARG A 303 -8.67 12.07 -20.53
N ALA A 304 -7.76 12.21 -19.56
CA ALA A 304 -7.84 11.45 -18.30
C ALA A 304 -9.14 11.76 -17.54
N ARG A 305 -9.61 13.02 -17.53
CA ARG A 305 -10.92 13.38 -16.96
C ARG A 305 -12.07 12.70 -17.70
N ALA A 306 -12.04 12.66 -19.04
CA ALA A 306 -13.06 11.97 -19.83
C ALA A 306 -13.08 10.45 -19.56
N ASN A 307 -11.90 9.85 -19.41
CA ASN A 307 -11.78 8.45 -18.99
C ASN A 307 -12.35 8.24 -17.58
N ARG A 308 -12.07 9.15 -16.63
CA ARG A 308 -12.61 9.10 -15.27
C ARG A 308 -14.14 9.12 -15.22
N VAL A 309 -14.76 9.95 -16.05
CA VAL A 309 -16.24 9.98 -16.19
C VAL A 309 -16.76 8.66 -16.75
N THR A 310 -16.03 8.06 -17.69
CA THR A 310 -16.40 6.77 -18.28
C THR A 310 -16.23 5.61 -17.29
N SER A 311 -15.20 5.65 -16.45
CA SER A 311 -14.91 4.62 -15.44
C SER A 311 -15.70 4.79 -14.14
N GLU A 312 -16.27 5.97 -13.88
CA GLU A 312 -17.01 6.28 -12.65
C GLU A 312 -18.04 5.20 -12.27
N PRO A 313 -18.95 4.75 -13.15
CA PRO A 313 -19.93 3.73 -12.77
C PRO A 313 -19.30 2.42 -12.25
N ALA A 314 -18.19 1.98 -12.85
CA ALA A 314 -17.48 0.78 -12.43
C ALA A 314 -16.79 0.99 -11.07
N LEU A 315 -16.16 2.16 -10.87
CA LEU A 315 -15.51 2.52 -9.61
C LEU A 315 -16.52 2.69 -8.46
N ARG A 316 -17.72 3.21 -8.75
CA ARG A 316 -18.82 3.26 -7.77
C ARG A 316 -19.34 1.88 -7.43
N ALA A 317 -19.47 1.00 -8.41
CA ALA A 317 -19.87 -0.39 -8.17
C ALA A 317 -18.83 -1.13 -7.33
N GLU A 318 -17.54 -0.93 -7.61
CA GLU A 318 -16.44 -1.47 -6.82
C GLU A 318 -16.47 -0.94 -5.38
N LEU A 319 -16.59 0.38 -5.19
CA LEU A 319 -16.69 1.00 -3.87
C LEU A 319 -17.83 0.39 -3.04
N ARG A 320 -19.00 0.11 -3.65
CA ARG A 320 -20.12 -0.52 -2.95
C ARG A 320 -19.80 -1.93 -2.44
N THR A 321 -18.87 -2.64 -3.08
CA THR A 321 -18.43 -3.96 -2.59
C THR A 321 -17.61 -3.86 -1.30
N GLU A 322 -17.06 -2.67 -1.00
CA GLU A 322 -16.33 -2.39 0.24
C GLU A 322 -17.26 -2.01 1.40
N ARG A 323 -18.59 -1.98 1.17
CA ARG A 323 -19.55 -1.64 2.21
C ARG A 323 -19.49 -2.65 3.34
N ILE A 324 -19.36 -2.15 4.56
CA ILE A 324 -19.38 -2.93 5.79
C ILE A 324 -20.68 -2.66 6.57
N ASP A 325 -20.98 -3.55 7.51
CA ASP A 325 -22.15 -3.47 8.39
C ASP A 325 -21.67 -3.68 9.84
N LEU A 326 -21.12 -2.62 10.44
CA LEU A 326 -20.57 -2.64 11.79
C LEU A 326 -21.22 -1.56 12.66
N GLU A 327 -21.65 -1.91 13.87
CA GLU A 327 -22.14 -0.90 14.82
C GLU A 327 -21.04 0.12 15.13
N ALA A 328 -21.35 1.41 14.99
CA ALA A 328 -20.40 2.46 15.32
C ALA A 328 -20.31 2.62 16.85
N PRO A 329 -19.11 2.55 17.46
CA PRO A 329 -18.95 2.81 18.89
C PRO A 329 -19.48 4.20 19.26
N ASP A 330 -20.41 4.26 20.22
CA ASP A 330 -20.93 5.54 20.70
C ASP A 330 -19.84 6.32 21.46
N PHE A 331 -19.90 7.65 21.40
CA PHE A 331 -18.99 8.54 22.11
C PHE A 331 -19.71 9.80 22.54
N THR A 332 -19.13 10.50 23.52
CA THR A 332 -19.48 11.89 23.83
C THR A 332 -18.19 12.69 23.88
N LEU A 333 -17.96 13.53 22.88
CA LEU A 333 -16.71 14.30 22.74
C LEU A 333 -16.97 15.79 22.83
N THR A 334 -15.99 16.51 23.35
CA THR A 334 -16.04 17.97 23.42
C THR A 334 -15.69 18.55 22.06
N ARG A 335 -16.50 19.52 21.59
CA ARG A 335 -16.20 20.25 20.36
C ARG A 335 -15.21 21.39 20.66
N GLN A 336 -14.29 21.64 19.75
CA GLN A 336 -13.47 22.84 19.81
C GLN A 336 -14.36 24.10 19.75
N GLY A 337 -14.15 25.04 20.69
CA GLY A 337 -15.02 26.21 20.87
C GLY A 337 -16.17 25.98 21.86
N GLY A 338 -16.28 24.78 22.45
CA GLY A 338 -17.26 24.44 23.48
C GLY A 338 -18.44 23.63 22.97
N GLY A 339 -19.18 23.04 23.91
CA GLY A 339 -20.26 22.09 23.64
C GLY A 339 -19.76 20.65 23.48
N THR A 340 -20.70 19.71 23.42
CA THR A 340 -20.44 18.29 23.27
C THR A 340 -21.22 17.71 22.11
N VAL A 341 -20.67 16.72 21.43
CA VAL A 341 -21.35 15.94 20.40
C VAL A 341 -21.40 14.49 20.87
N LYS A 342 -22.62 13.92 20.86
CA LYS A 342 -22.85 12.51 21.11
C LYS A 342 -23.27 11.81 19.83
N LEU A 343 -22.59 10.74 19.44
CA LEU A 343 -22.86 10.07 18.16
C LEU A 343 -24.30 9.53 18.10
N SER A 344 -24.81 8.96 19.19
CA SER A 344 -26.19 8.46 19.25
C SER A 344 -27.25 9.52 18.96
N GLU A 345 -26.95 10.81 19.16
CA GLU A 345 -27.87 11.93 18.88
C GLU A 345 -27.90 12.31 17.40
N LEU A 346 -26.98 11.78 16.59
CA LEU A 346 -26.89 12.02 15.14
C LEU A 346 -27.57 10.93 14.30
N ARG A 347 -28.27 9.97 14.93
CA ARG A 347 -29.07 8.97 14.21
C ARG A 347 -30.06 9.66 13.25
N GLY A 348 -30.25 9.07 12.08
CA GLY A 348 -31.02 9.66 10.98
C GLY A 348 -30.19 10.53 10.01
N LYS A 349 -28.91 10.80 10.31
CA LYS A 349 -27.96 11.46 9.42
C LYS A 349 -26.84 10.51 9.01
N VAL A 350 -26.19 10.78 7.88
CA VAL A 350 -24.86 10.21 7.61
C VAL A 350 -23.83 11.03 8.39
N VAL A 351 -22.89 10.36 9.05
CA VAL A 351 -21.83 11.01 9.83
C VAL A 351 -20.47 10.57 9.33
N ILE A 352 -19.64 11.54 8.95
CA ILE A 352 -18.24 11.33 8.56
C ILE A 352 -17.34 11.69 9.74
N LEU A 353 -16.52 10.75 10.18
CA LEU A 353 -15.52 10.95 11.24
C LEU A 353 -14.12 10.83 10.64
N ASP A 354 -13.35 11.91 10.65
CA ASP A 354 -11.95 11.92 10.22
C ASP A 354 -11.01 11.93 11.43
N PHE A 355 -10.29 10.84 11.67
CA PHE A 355 -9.31 10.74 12.76
C PHE A 355 -7.94 11.26 12.30
N TRP A 356 -7.42 12.30 12.97
CA TRP A 356 -6.25 13.03 12.52
C TRP A 356 -5.40 13.60 13.67
N ALA A 357 -4.21 14.12 13.34
CA ALA A 357 -3.33 14.86 14.25
C ALA A 357 -2.57 15.98 13.53
N THR A 358 -2.17 17.03 14.24
CA THR A 358 -1.47 18.21 13.70
C THR A 358 -0.11 17.89 13.06
N TRP A 359 0.59 16.92 13.62
CA TRP A 359 1.91 16.47 13.16
C TRP A 359 1.84 15.48 11.99
N CYS A 360 0.64 14.96 11.68
CA CYS A 360 0.44 13.91 10.67
C CYS A 360 0.48 14.51 9.25
N GLY A 361 1.59 14.28 8.53
CA GLY A 361 1.77 14.76 7.16
C GLY A 361 0.65 14.37 6.18
N PRO A 362 0.25 13.08 6.09
CA PRO A 362 -0.85 12.66 5.23
C PRO A 362 -2.21 13.28 5.63
N CYS A 363 -2.48 13.45 6.93
CA CYS A 363 -3.69 14.10 7.41
C CYS A 363 -3.78 15.55 6.91
N ARG A 364 -2.66 16.29 6.99
CA ARG A 364 -2.56 17.66 6.47
C ARG A 364 -2.83 17.77 4.97
N LYS A 365 -2.56 16.70 4.20
CA LYS A 365 -2.92 16.63 2.77
C LYS A 365 -4.39 16.28 2.55
N ALA A 366 -4.99 15.48 3.43
CA ALA A 366 -6.39 15.08 3.35
C ALA A 366 -7.36 16.22 3.73
N LEU A 367 -7.02 17.04 4.72
CA LEU A 367 -7.91 18.10 5.24
C LEU A 367 -8.42 19.08 4.16
N PRO A 368 -7.59 19.59 3.22
CA PRO A 368 -8.11 20.41 2.12
C PRO A 368 -9.09 19.68 1.19
N VAL A 369 -8.88 18.39 0.94
CA VAL A 369 -9.79 17.58 0.11
C VAL A 369 -11.09 17.33 0.86
N LEU A 370 -11.03 17.02 2.15
CA LEU A 370 -12.19 16.88 3.02
C LEU A 370 -12.98 18.20 3.12
N GLN A 371 -12.29 19.35 3.15
CA GLN A 371 -12.93 20.66 3.09
C GLN A 371 -13.74 20.84 1.80
N THR A 372 -13.20 20.46 0.63
CA THR A 372 -13.95 20.51 -0.63
C THR A 372 -15.23 19.68 -0.56
N TYR A 373 -15.18 18.49 0.05
CA TYR A 373 -16.39 17.71 0.29
C TYR A 373 -17.34 18.43 1.25
N PHE A 374 -16.84 18.92 2.39
CA PHE A 374 -17.64 19.57 3.42
C PHE A 374 -18.43 20.77 2.89
N GLU A 375 -17.83 21.55 1.99
CA GLU A 375 -18.46 22.71 1.36
C GLU A 375 -19.57 22.33 0.38
N ASN A 376 -19.57 21.10 -0.13
CA ASN A 376 -20.52 20.59 -1.14
C ASN A 376 -21.36 19.40 -0.65
N LYS A 377 -21.31 19.06 0.64
CA LYS A 377 -21.97 17.89 1.20
C LYS A 377 -23.50 18.05 1.18
N PRO A 378 -24.27 16.94 1.07
CA PRO A 378 -25.71 16.97 1.27
C PRO A 378 -26.09 17.48 2.67
N GLU A 379 -27.28 18.07 2.81
CA GLU A 379 -27.75 18.67 4.07
C GLU A 379 -27.83 17.67 5.24
N ASN A 380 -28.14 16.41 4.94
CA ASN A 380 -28.27 15.30 5.89
C ASN A 380 -26.95 14.56 6.18
N VAL A 381 -25.80 15.16 5.84
CA VAL A 381 -24.48 14.66 6.20
C VAL A 381 -23.82 15.58 7.23
N GLU A 382 -23.27 15.02 8.31
CA GLU A 382 -22.40 15.73 9.24
C GLU A 382 -20.96 15.28 9.08
N VAL A 383 -20.00 16.18 9.25
CA VAL A 383 -18.56 15.87 9.18
C VAL A 383 -17.89 16.37 10.45
N PHE A 384 -17.11 15.51 11.09
CA PHE A 384 -16.33 15.83 12.28
C PHE A 384 -14.89 15.37 12.13
N CYS A 385 -13.95 16.26 12.44
CA CYS A 385 -12.53 15.93 12.50
C CYS A 385 -12.16 15.61 13.95
N VAL A 386 -12.01 14.32 14.26
CA VAL A 386 -11.68 13.82 15.59
C VAL A 386 -10.16 13.86 15.78
N ASN A 387 -9.69 14.81 16.58
CA ASN A 387 -8.27 14.95 16.86
C ASN A 387 -7.82 13.92 17.89
N VAL A 388 -6.78 13.14 17.56
CA VAL A 388 -6.24 12.04 18.37
C VAL A 388 -4.71 11.97 18.24
N PHE A 389 -4.04 11.21 19.11
CA PHE A 389 -2.59 10.96 19.05
C PHE A 389 -1.70 12.21 19.05
N GLU A 390 -2.14 13.33 19.63
CA GLU A 390 -1.33 14.54 19.71
C GLU A 390 -0.08 14.34 20.59
N ARG A 391 1.05 14.86 20.12
CA ARG A 391 2.34 14.76 20.84
C ARG A 391 2.49 15.84 21.91
N ASP A 392 1.78 16.95 21.76
CA ASP A 392 1.85 18.11 22.63
C ASP A 392 0.64 18.24 23.57
N GLY A 393 -0.20 17.21 23.66
CA GLY A 393 -1.44 17.24 24.43
C GLY A 393 -2.51 18.17 23.85
N GLY A 394 -2.45 18.48 22.55
CA GLY A 394 -3.49 19.23 21.84
C GLY A 394 -3.33 20.76 21.86
N ARG A 395 -2.20 21.27 22.34
CA ARG A 395 -1.96 22.73 22.44
C ARG A 395 -1.90 23.43 21.09
N SER A 396 -1.56 22.71 20.02
CA SER A 396 -1.44 23.26 18.66
C SER A 396 -2.69 23.13 17.82
N ILE A 397 -3.76 22.45 18.29
CA ILE A 397 -4.96 22.19 17.49
C ILE A 397 -5.60 23.51 17.03
N GLU A 398 -5.80 24.45 17.94
CA GLU A 398 -6.52 25.69 17.64
C GLU A 398 -5.79 26.59 16.66
N SER A 399 -4.49 26.78 16.86
CA SER A 399 -3.67 27.57 15.96
C SER A 399 -3.56 26.91 14.59
N PHE A 400 -3.38 25.59 14.53
CA PHE A 400 -3.35 24.84 13.28
C PHE A 400 -4.66 24.97 12.50
N TRP A 401 -5.80 24.77 13.16
CA TRP A 401 -7.12 24.80 12.53
C TRP A 401 -7.45 26.20 11.98
N THR A 402 -7.16 27.23 12.77
CA THR A 402 -7.37 28.63 12.39
C THR A 402 -6.47 29.05 11.22
N GLN A 403 -5.19 28.66 11.24
CA GLN A 403 -4.26 28.95 10.15
C GLN A 403 -4.64 28.24 8.85
N GLY A 404 -5.11 26.99 8.95
CA GLY A 404 -5.61 26.22 7.81
C GLY A 404 -6.95 26.72 7.26
N LYS A 405 -7.66 27.58 8.01
CA LYS A 405 -9.00 28.09 7.68
C LYS A 405 -10.01 26.96 7.41
N PHE A 406 -9.87 25.84 8.12
CA PHE A 406 -10.74 24.69 7.94
C PHE A 406 -12.12 24.94 8.56
N PRO A 407 -13.22 24.79 7.80
CA PRO A 407 -14.57 25.10 8.29
C PRO A 407 -15.21 23.94 9.07
N MET A 408 -14.63 22.74 8.97
CA MET A 408 -15.17 21.53 9.58
C MET A 408 -15.05 21.59 11.12
N PRO A 409 -16.07 21.14 11.88
CA PRO A 409 -15.98 21.03 13.34
C PRO A 409 -14.90 20.05 13.80
N VAL A 410 -14.10 20.45 14.78
CA VAL A 410 -13.14 19.57 15.47
C VAL A 410 -13.76 19.00 16.73
N LEU A 411 -13.64 17.69 16.91
CA LEU A 411 -13.92 17.00 18.17
C LEU A 411 -12.59 16.64 18.85
N LEU A 412 -12.50 16.92 20.15
CA LEU A 412 -11.33 16.62 20.97
C LEU A 412 -11.45 15.17 21.46
N GLY A 413 -10.85 14.25 20.70
CA GLY A 413 -10.83 12.82 21.01
C GLY A 413 -9.69 12.43 21.95
N THR A 414 -9.68 11.17 22.35
CA THR A 414 -8.60 10.53 23.13
C THR A 414 -8.07 9.31 22.38
N ASN A 415 -6.95 8.73 22.86
CA ASN A 415 -6.47 7.45 22.34
C ASN A 415 -7.52 6.33 22.54
N ASP A 416 -8.30 6.35 23.63
CA ASP A 416 -9.40 5.41 23.85
C ASP A 416 -10.50 5.55 22.78
N THR A 417 -10.75 6.78 22.31
CA THR A 417 -11.71 7.02 21.21
C THR A 417 -11.20 6.39 19.91
N ALA A 418 -9.91 6.59 19.61
CA ALA A 418 -9.27 5.98 18.45
C ALA A 418 -9.27 4.44 18.56
N GLU A 419 -8.97 3.89 19.73
CA GLU A 419 -8.96 2.47 20.01
C GLU A 419 -10.35 1.83 19.88
N ALA A 420 -11.40 2.48 20.37
CA ALA A 420 -12.78 2.02 20.20
C ALA A 420 -13.14 1.83 18.73
N TYR A 421 -12.63 2.70 17.85
CA TYR A 421 -12.77 2.61 16.40
C TYR A 421 -11.67 1.77 15.71
N SER A 422 -10.80 1.10 16.48
CA SER A 422 -9.66 0.32 15.98
C SER A 422 -8.71 1.11 15.07
N VAL A 423 -8.57 2.41 15.30
CA VAL A 423 -7.67 3.29 14.54
C VAL A 423 -6.23 3.09 15.01
N ARG A 424 -5.44 2.38 14.19
CA ARG A 424 -3.99 2.15 14.43
C ARG A 424 -3.07 3.10 13.66
N SER A 425 -3.60 3.82 12.68
CA SER A 425 -2.86 4.80 11.89
C SER A 425 -3.79 5.93 11.43
N ILE A 426 -3.22 7.10 11.16
CA ILE A 426 -3.96 8.27 10.70
C ILE A 426 -3.40 8.79 9.35
N PRO A 427 -4.24 9.38 8.49
CA PRO A 427 -5.69 9.57 8.67
C PRO A 427 -6.46 8.25 8.51
N THR A 428 -7.52 8.09 9.31
CA THR A 428 -8.55 7.05 9.11
C THR A 428 -9.90 7.72 9.20
N LEU A 429 -10.75 7.47 8.22
CA LEU A 429 -12.08 8.05 8.12
C LEU A 429 -13.14 6.95 8.17
N PHE A 430 -14.26 7.24 8.84
CA PHE A 430 -15.45 6.39 8.86
C PHE A 430 -16.65 7.15 8.30
N VAL A 431 -17.45 6.48 7.48
CA VAL A 431 -18.75 6.98 7.02
C VAL A 431 -19.83 6.11 7.67
N ILE A 432 -20.59 6.73 8.58
CA ILE A 432 -21.61 6.11 9.41
C ILE A 432 -22.97 6.43 8.80
N GLY A 433 -23.81 5.42 8.61
CA GLY A 433 -25.14 5.56 8.03
C GLY A 433 -26.18 6.13 9.01
N PRO A 434 -27.40 6.42 8.53
CA PRO A 434 -28.50 6.92 9.36
C PRO A 434 -28.95 5.95 10.47
N ASP A 435 -28.79 4.65 10.25
CA ASP A 435 -28.98 3.59 11.26
C ASP A 435 -27.88 3.58 12.34
N GLY A 436 -26.83 4.36 12.09
CA GLY A 436 -25.65 4.60 12.87
C GLY A 436 -24.72 3.41 12.99
N LYS A 437 -24.68 2.65 11.90
CA LYS A 437 -23.64 1.67 11.61
C LYS A 437 -22.60 2.27 10.67
N ILE A 438 -21.36 1.87 10.83
CA ILE A 438 -20.28 2.15 9.90
C ILE A 438 -20.60 1.42 8.59
N GLY A 439 -20.78 2.19 7.53
CA GLY A 439 -20.97 1.69 6.17
C GLY A 439 -19.67 1.63 5.38
N TYR A 440 -18.75 2.56 5.62
CA TYR A 440 -17.47 2.63 4.93
C TYR A 440 -16.34 3.04 5.88
N ARG A 441 -15.14 2.55 5.59
CA ARG A 441 -13.88 2.93 6.24
C ARG A 441 -12.85 3.26 5.16
N HIS A 442 -12.19 4.40 5.30
CA HIS A 442 -11.11 4.83 4.41
C HIS A 442 -9.84 5.08 5.22
N GLN A 443 -8.70 4.53 4.80
CA GLN A 443 -7.43 4.67 5.51
C GLN A 443 -6.37 5.29 4.59
N GLY A 444 -5.68 6.31 5.08
CA GLY A 444 -4.65 7.03 4.33
C GLY A 444 -5.18 8.23 3.54
N PHE A 445 -4.29 8.82 2.76
CA PHE A 445 -4.61 9.97 1.91
C PHE A 445 -5.02 9.50 0.51
N SER A 446 -6.15 10.00 0.02
CA SER A 446 -6.59 9.86 -1.36
C SER A 446 -6.85 11.25 -1.96
N PRO A 447 -6.33 11.56 -3.16
CA PRO A 447 -6.71 12.78 -3.87
C PRO A 447 -8.17 12.77 -4.33
N TYR A 448 -8.80 11.59 -4.41
CA TYR A 448 -10.21 11.40 -4.76
C TYR A 448 -11.14 11.32 -3.54
N LEU A 449 -10.63 11.61 -2.33
CA LEU A 449 -11.40 11.44 -1.10
C LEU A 449 -12.76 12.16 -1.15
N ALA A 450 -12.83 13.39 -1.67
CA ALA A 450 -14.08 14.13 -1.72
C ALA A 450 -15.15 13.46 -2.60
N GLU A 451 -14.73 12.92 -3.75
CA GLU A 451 -15.60 12.16 -4.63
C GLU A 451 -16.03 10.83 -4.00
N GLN A 452 -15.09 10.11 -3.40
CA GLN A 452 -15.36 8.87 -2.70
C GLN A 452 -16.38 9.09 -1.57
N LEU A 453 -16.21 10.14 -0.76
CA LEU A 453 -17.16 10.50 0.31
C LEU A 453 -18.55 10.84 -0.22
N ARG A 454 -18.64 11.52 -1.37
CA ARG A 454 -19.92 11.77 -2.04
C ARG A 454 -20.61 10.46 -2.39
N TRP A 455 -19.90 9.54 -3.04
CA TRP A 455 -20.46 8.24 -3.41
C TRP A 455 -20.86 7.38 -2.21
N MET A 456 -20.01 7.33 -1.17
CA MET A 456 -20.30 6.63 0.09
C MET A 456 -21.54 7.21 0.78
N SER A 457 -21.66 8.54 0.80
CA SER A 457 -22.81 9.22 1.42
C SER A 457 -24.09 8.96 0.65
N GLU A 458 -24.05 9.09 -0.68
CA GLU A 458 -25.21 8.81 -1.55
C GLU A 458 -25.67 7.35 -1.40
N ASP A 459 -24.73 6.39 -1.33
CA ASP A 459 -25.05 4.98 -1.12
C ASP A 459 -25.76 4.72 0.24
N LEU A 460 -25.28 5.34 1.32
CA LEU A 460 -25.90 5.18 2.64
C LEU A 460 -27.23 5.94 2.78
N LEU A 461 -27.46 6.94 1.93
CA LEU A 461 -28.72 7.67 1.84
C LEU A 461 -29.73 7.04 0.86
N GLY A 462 -29.31 6.08 0.04
CA GLY A 462 -30.14 5.46 -0.99
C GLY A 462 -30.44 6.39 -2.17
N LEU A 463 -29.50 7.27 -2.54
CA LEU A 463 -29.59 8.24 -3.63
C LEU A 463 -29.00 7.73 -4.96
#